data_AF-A0A2N3PR76-F1
#
_entry.id   AF-A0A2N3PR76-F1
#
_cell.length_a   1.000
_cell.length_b   1.000
_cell.length_c   1.000
_cell.angle_alpha   90.00
_cell.angle_beta   90.00
_cell.angle_gamma   90.00
#
_symmetry.space_group_name_H-M   'P 1'
#
loop_
_entity.id
_entity.type
_entity.pdbx_description
1 polymer ?
#
loop_
_entity_poly.entity_id
_entity_poly.type
_entity_poly.pdbx_seq_one_letter_code
_entity_poly.pdbx_strand_id
1 'polypeptide(L)'
;MSTAGSNEQDALMAEMEITSLKEEIATLRQEIEDLRTEADLDACHVAGLSAQIQALIAESEACPNKAAHPLIERVEYVNSRTGQTMLKTRALPLYREAFDAEARKLGIADPEQFRS
;
A
#
# COMPACT_ATOMS: atom_id res chain seq x y z
N MET A 1 31.85 29.79 45.01
CA MET A 1 31.80 30.20 43.59
C MET A 1 31.58 28.98 42.68
N SER A 2 30.49 28.22 42.85
CA SER A 2 30.30 26.94 42.11
C SER A 2 28.94 26.77 41.41
N THR A 3 28.07 27.77 41.46
CA THR A 3 26.70 27.72 40.91
C THR A 3 26.63 28.13 39.44
N ALA A 4 27.54 28.96 38.95
CA ALA A 4 27.57 29.38 37.54
C ALA A 4 27.97 28.23 36.61
N GLY A 5 28.94 27.39 37.02
CA GLY A 5 29.39 26.25 36.21
C GLY A 5 28.39 25.10 36.14
N SER A 6 27.53 24.89 37.15
CA SER A 6 26.50 23.84 37.06
C SER A 6 25.35 24.25 36.14
N ASN A 7 24.92 25.52 36.17
CA ASN A 7 23.87 26.01 35.29
C ASN A 7 24.25 25.97 33.79
N GLU A 8 25.52 26.22 33.47
CA GLU A 8 26.02 26.15 32.09
C GLU A 8 26.09 24.71 31.58
N GLN A 9 26.48 23.77 32.46
CA GLN A 9 26.47 22.35 32.14
C GLN A 9 25.05 21.80 31.97
N ASP A 10 24.11 22.22 32.82
CA ASP A 10 22.68 21.86 32.70
C ASP A 10 22.07 22.42 31.41
N ALA A 11 22.43 23.64 31.01
CA ALA A 11 22.00 24.23 29.75
C ALA A 11 22.52 23.46 28.53
N LEU A 12 23.80 23.07 28.53
CA LEU A 12 24.40 22.26 27.46
C LEU A 12 23.73 20.89 27.34
N MET A 13 23.46 20.22 28.47
CA MET A 13 22.75 18.94 28.49
C MET A 13 21.33 19.07 27.93
N ALA A 14 20.61 20.13 28.33
CA ALA A 14 19.27 20.41 27.80
C ALA A 14 19.30 20.71 26.28
N GLU A 15 20.30 21.43 25.78
CA GLU A 15 20.47 21.68 24.35
C GLU A 15 20.74 20.40 23.55
N MET A 16 21.56 19.50 24.09
CA MET A 16 21.81 18.18 23.50
C MET A 16 20.53 17.34 23.46
N GLU A 17 19.76 17.32 24.55
CA GLU A 17 18.48 16.60 24.63
C GLU A 17 17.45 17.18 23.63
N ILE A 18 17.33 18.51 23.56
CA ILE A 18 16.46 19.18 22.57
C ILE A 18 16.85 18.80 21.14
N THR A 19 18.15 18.70 20.86
CA THR A 19 18.63 18.33 19.53
C THR A 19 18.28 16.88 19.21
N SER A 20 18.54 15.95 20.14
CA SER A 20 18.17 14.54 20.00
C SER A 20 16.67 14.35 19.79
N LEU A 21 15.84 15.06 20.57
CA LEU A 21 14.38 14.98 20.43
C LEU A 21 13.89 15.53 19.08
N LYS A 22 14.53 16.56 18.54
CA LYS A 22 14.20 17.08 17.20
C LYS A 22 14.52 16.07 16.10
N GLU A 23 15.63 15.36 16.22
CA GLU A 23 16.02 14.30 15.28
C GLU A 23 15.03 13.12 15.36
N GLU A 24 14.66 12.70 16.57
CA GLU A 24 13.66 11.65 16.77
C GLU A 24 12.29 12.03 16.19
N ILE A 25 11.83 13.27 16.43
CA ILE A 25 10.59 13.79 15.83
C ILE A 25 10.65 13.77 14.30
N ALA A 26 11.81 14.11 13.71
CA ALA A 26 11.98 14.07 12.26
C ALA A 26 11.87 12.64 11.71
N THR A 27 12.52 11.68 12.38
CA THR A 27 12.44 10.25 12.02
C THR A 27 11.01 9.72 12.13
N LEU A 28 10.34 9.97 13.26
CA LEU A 28 8.96 9.51 13.47
C LEU A 28 7.98 10.11 12.45
N ARG A 29 8.20 11.35 12.01
CA ARG A 29 7.39 11.97 10.95
C ARG A 29 7.57 11.28 9.61
N GLN A 30 8.80 10.86 9.29
CA GLN A 30 9.06 10.10 8.08
C GLN A 30 8.38 8.72 8.15
N GLU A 31 8.52 8.01 9.27
CA GLU A 31 7.87 6.71 9.47
C GLU A 31 6.34 6.79 9.35
N ILE A 32 5.73 7.84 9.89
CA ILE A 32 4.28 8.08 9.75
C ILE A 32 3.88 8.24 8.28
N GLU A 33 4.70 8.94 7.48
CA GLU A 33 4.40 9.15 6.06
C GLU A 33 4.57 7.87 5.24
N ASP A 34 5.60 7.08 5.56
CA ASP A 34 5.83 5.77 4.94
C ASP A 34 4.66 4.82 5.24
N LEU A 35 4.21 4.77 6.50
CA LEU A 35 3.06 3.96 6.92
C LEU A 35 1.75 4.40 6.27
N ARG A 36 1.55 5.71 6.04
CA ARG A 36 0.38 6.22 5.31
C ARG A 36 0.40 5.75 3.86
N THR A 37 1.55 5.84 3.22
CA THR A 37 1.73 5.36 1.85
C THR A 37 1.42 3.86 1.75
N GLU A 38 1.90 3.06 2.70
CA GLU A 38 1.60 1.63 2.76
C GLU A 38 0.09 1.37 2.95
N ALA A 39 -0.56 2.08 3.86
CA ALA A 39 -1.99 1.95 4.11
C ALA A 39 -2.85 2.32 2.88
N ASP A 40 -2.45 3.33 2.11
CA ASP A 40 -3.12 3.73 0.86
C ASP A 40 -2.98 2.64 -0.22
N LEU A 41 -1.82 1.99 -0.31
CA LEU A 41 -1.61 0.87 -1.23
C LEU A 41 -2.43 -0.37 -0.82
N ASP A 42 -2.49 -0.66 0.48
CA ASP A 42 -3.33 -1.73 1.01
C ASP A 42 -4.81 -1.49 0.69
N ALA A 43 -5.29 -0.26 0.82
CA ALA A 43 -6.65 0.11 0.43
C ALA A 43 -6.93 -0.19 -1.05
N CYS A 44 -5.96 0.08 -1.94
CA CYS A 44 -6.07 -0.25 -3.36
C CYS A 44 -6.13 -1.77 -3.59
N HIS A 45 -5.29 -2.54 -2.90
CA HIS A 45 -5.32 -4.01 -2.98
C HIS A 45 -6.65 -4.58 -2.50
N VAL A 46 -7.18 -4.08 -1.39
CA VAL A 46 -8.49 -4.46 -0.84
C VAL A 46 -9.61 -4.15 -1.83
N ALA A 47 -9.61 -2.97 -2.46
CA ALA A 47 -10.59 -2.60 -3.48
C ALA A 47 -10.55 -3.58 -4.67
N GLY A 48 -9.35 -3.86 -5.18
CA GLY A 48 -9.13 -4.82 -6.27
C GLY A 48 -9.65 -6.22 -5.94
N LEU A 49 -9.26 -6.77 -4.80
CA LEU A 49 -9.65 -8.12 -4.39
C LEU A 49 -11.15 -8.21 -4.11
N SER A 50 -11.74 -7.17 -3.53
CA SER A 50 -13.18 -7.12 -3.24
C SER A 50 -14.00 -7.16 -4.53
N ALA A 51 -13.63 -6.37 -5.54
CA ALA A 51 -14.30 -6.39 -6.85
C ALA A 51 -14.20 -7.77 -7.52
N GLN A 52 -13.01 -8.39 -7.46
CA GLN A 52 -12.81 -9.73 -7.99
C GLN A 52 -13.67 -10.78 -7.29
N ILE A 53 -13.73 -10.75 -5.95
CA ILE A 53 -14.55 -11.68 -5.15
C ILE A 53 -16.03 -11.47 -5.41
N GLN A 54 -16.51 -10.22 -5.46
CA GLN A 54 -17.91 -9.91 -5.73
C GLN A 54 -18.36 -10.44 -7.09
N ALA A 55 -17.55 -10.25 -8.13
CA ALA A 55 -17.84 -10.79 -9.45
C ALA A 55 -17.85 -12.33 -9.45
N LEU A 56 -16.89 -12.96 -8.78
CA LEU A 56 -16.87 -14.42 -8.65
C LEU A 56 -18.10 -14.95 -7.91
N ILE A 57 -18.56 -14.28 -6.86
CA ILE A 57 -19.77 -14.65 -6.12
C ILE A 57 -21.00 -14.54 -7.01
N ALA A 58 -21.24 -13.37 -7.60
CA ALA A 58 -22.42 -13.10 -8.44
C ALA A 58 -22.53 -14.10 -9.59
N GLU A 59 -21.41 -14.39 -10.23
CA GLU A 59 -21.37 -15.32 -11.34
C GLU A 59 -21.45 -16.79 -10.89
N SER A 60 -20.93 -17.13 -9.71
CA SER A 60 -21.07 -18.48 -9.14
C SER A 60 -22.51 -18.82 -8.75
N GLU A 61 -23.33 -17.82 -8.42
CA GLU A 61 -24.77 -17.98 -8.17
C GLU A 61 -25.52 -18.21 -9.48
N ALA A 62 -25.07 -17.61 -10.58
CA ALA A 62 -25.63 -17.78 -11.91
C ALA A 62 -25.19 -19.08 -12.63
N CYS A 63 -24.13 -19.74 -12.16
CA CYS A 63 -23.52 -20.88 -12.83
C CYS A 63 -23.81 -22.23 -12.15
N PRO A 64 -24.43 -23.21 -12.87
CA PRO A 64 -24.69 -24.55 -12.33
C PRO A 64 -23.42 -25.34 -11.99
N ASN A 65 -22.31 -25.09 -12.71
CA ASN A 65 -21.02 -25.76 -12.49
C ASN A 65 -19.93 -24.73 -12.18
N LYS A 66 -19.73 -24.48 -10.89
CA LYS A 66 -18.74 -23.51 -10.37
C LYS A 66 -17.30 -23.79 -10.84
N ALA A 67 -16.96 -25.06 -11.09
CA ALA A 67 -15.63 -25.45 -11.57
C ALA A 67 -15.39 -25.17 -13.06
N ALA A 68 -16.44 -24.86 -13.82
CA ALA A 68 -16.36 -24.48 -15.23
C ALA A 68 -16.58 -22.97 -15.45
N HIS A 69 -16.52 -22.17 -14.39
CA HIS A 69 -16.87 -20.76 -14.46
C HIS A 69 -15.87 -19.97 -15.34
N PRO A 70 -16.31 -19.18 -16.34
CA PRO A 70 -15.40 -18.44 -17.23
C PRO A 70 -14.37 -17.56 -16.51
N LEU A 71 -14.74 -16.98 -15.36
CA LEU A 71 -13.83 -16.12 -14.59
C LEU A 71 -12.71 -16.87 -13.86
N ILE A 72 -12.85 -18.18 -13.60
CA ILE A 72 -11.79 -18.97 -12.95
C ILE A 72 -10.84 -19.63 -13.96
N GLU A 73 -11.15 -19.55 -15.25
CA GLU A 73 -10.26 -19.99 -16.33
C GLU A 73 -8.91 -19.27 -16.20
N ARG A 74 -7.82 -20.04 -16.25
CA ARG A 74 -6.47 -19.50 -16.25
C ARG A 74 -6.07 -19.16 -17.68
N VAL A 75 -5.71 -17.90 -17.90
CA VAL A 75 -5.23 -17.40 -19.18
C VAL A 75 -3.89 -16.69 -19.00
N GLU A 76 -3.16 -16.57 -20.08
CA GLU A 76 -1.88 -15.86 -20.10
C GLU A 76 -2.11 -14.35 -20.08
N TYR A 77 -1.36 -13.68 -19.22
CA TYR A 77 -1.21 -12.23 -19.21
C TYR A 77 0.28 -11.90 -19.30
N VAL A 78 0.58 -10.73 -19.84
CA VAL A 78 1.93 -10.17 -19.78
C VAL A 78 1.99 -9.22 -18.59
N ASN A 79 2.97 -9.41 -17.72
CA ASN A 79 3.32 -8.43 -16.71
C ASN A 79 3.88 -7.20 -17.41
N SER A 80 3.22 -6.06 -17.31
CA SER A 80 3.67 -4.81 -17.93
C SER A 80 4.98 -4.29 -17.34
N ARG A 81 5.26 -4.57 -16.06
CA ARG A 81 6.49 -4.17 -15.37
C ARG A 81 7.67 -5.05 -15.71
N THR A 82 7.49 -6.37 -15.77
CA THR A 82 8.61 -7.31 -15.98
C THR A 82 8.70 -7.87 -17.40
N GLY A 83 7.68 -7.66 -18.23
CA GLY A 83 7.55 -8.27 -19.55
C GLY A 83 7.29 -9.78 -19.54
N GLN A 84 7.22 -10.40 -18.35
CA GLN A 84 7.08 -11.84 -18.21
C GLN A 84 5.64 -12.29 -18.39
N THR A 85 5.45 -13.41 -19.09
CA THR A 85 4.16 -14.09 -19.14
C THR A 85 3.83 -14.69 -17.78
N MET A 86 2.59 -14.51 -17.36
CA MET A 86 2.03 -15.06 -16.12
C MET A 86 0.68 -15.72 -16.41
N LEU A 87 0.40 -16.83 -15.72
CA LEU A 87 -0.93 -17.45 -15.73
C LEU A 87 -1.76 -16.91 -14.58
N LYS A 88 -2.83 -16.18 -14.89
CA LYS A 88 -3.79 -15.65 -13.90
C LYS A 88 -5.21 -15.98 -14.34
N THR A 89 -6.17 -15.83 -13.44
CA THR A 89 -7.58 -16.06 -13.77
C THR A 89 -8.11 -14.95 -14.68
N ARG A 90 -9.16 -15.23 -15.46
CA ARG A 90 -9.86 -14.22 -16.26
C ARG A 90 -10.47 -13.08 -15.45
N ALA A 91 -10.56 -13.24 -14.13
CA ALA A 91 -10.98 -12.18 -13.21
C ALA A 91 -9.90 -11.12 -12.91
N LEU A 92 -8.64 -11.28 -13.37
CA LEU A 92 -7.56 -10.32 -13.13
C LEU A 92 -7.88 -8.86 -13.57
N PRO A 93 -8.54 -8.62 -14.72
CA PRO A 93 -8.88 -7.25 -15.12
C PRO A 93 -9.78 -6.52 -14.11
N LEU A 94 -10.70 -7.23 -13.46
CA LEU A 94 -11.59 -6.65 -12.45
C LEU A 94 -10.80 -6.15 -11.23
N TYR A 95 -9.81 -6.93 -10.80
CA TYR A 95 -8.88 -6.51 -9.75
C TYR A 95 -8.13 -5.23 -10.17
N ARG A 96 -7.60 -5.20 -11.40
CA ARG A 96 -6.80 -4.08 -11.92
C ARG A 96 -7.61 -2.79 -12.05
N GLU A 97 -8.83 -2.89 -12.56
CA GLU A 97 -9.73 -1.74 -12.72
C GLU A 97 -10.12 -1.12 -11.38
N ALA A 98 -10.48 -1.95 -10.40
CA ALA A 98 -10.84 -1.47 -9.07
C ALA A 98 -9.63 -0.94 -8.29
N PHE A 99 -8.46 -1.58 -8.39
CA PHE A 99 -7.21 -1.07 -7.84
C PHE A 99 -6.90 0.34 -8.38
N ASP A 100 -6.92 0.51 -9.71
CA ASP A 100 -6.63 1.81 -10.35
C ASP A 100 -7.67 2.86 -10.00
N ALA A 101 -8.94 2.45 -9.85
CA ALA A 101 -10.00 3.36 -9.43
C ALA A 101 -9.77 3.90 -8.03
N GLU A 102 -9.33 3.05 -7.10
CA GLU A 102 -9.01 3.47 -5.73
C GLU A 102 -7.74 4.32 -5.68
N ALA A 103 -6.70 3.90 -6.40
CA ALA A 103 -5.45 4.64 -6.51
C ALA A 103 -5.64 6.07 -7.03
N ARG A 104 -6.53 6.25 -8.02
CA ARG A 104 -6.90 7.60 -8.51
C ARG A 104 -7.57 8.45 -7.44
N LYS A 105 -8.40 7.87 -6.57
CA LYS A 105 -9.04 8.62 -5.47
C LYS A 105 -8.01 9.06 -4.41
N LEU A 106 -7.02 8.21 -4.16
CA LEU A 106 -5.93 8.46 -3.21
C LEU A 106 -4.80 9.33 -3.80
N GLY A 107 -4.89 9.68 -5.09
CA GLY A 107 -3.90 10.55 -5.75
C GLY A 107 -2.60 9.84 -6.15
N ILE A 108 -2.60 8.51 -6.22
CA ILE A 108 -1.45 7.72 -6.67
C ILE A 108 -1.33 7.83 -8.20
N ALA A 109 -0.25 8.45 -8.66
CA ALA A 109 -0.06 8.81 -10.08
C ALA A 109 0.24 7.61 -11.00
N ASP A 110 0.90 6.57 -10.49
CA ASP A 110 1.26 5.38 -11.28
C ASP A 110 0.93 4.08 -10.51
N PRO A 111 -0.36 3.70 -10.45
CA PRO A 111 -0.80 2.49 -9.75
C PRO A 111 -0.23 1.20 -10.34
N GLU A 112 0.25 1.22 -11.58
CA GLU A 112 0.74 0.03 -12.25
C GLU A 112 1.98 -0.56 -11.57
N GLN A 113 2.81 0.29 -10.97
CA GLN A 113 4.03 -0.12 -10.26
C GLN A 113 3.73 -0.95 -9.00
N PHE A 114 2.53 -0.78 -8.44
CA PHE A 114 2.16 -1.30 -7.12
C PHE A 114 1.23 -2.53 -7.19
N ARG A 115 0.71 -2.88 -8.37
CA ARG A 115 -0.19 -4.03 -8.56
C ARG A 115 0.52 -5.25 -9.15
N SER A 116 0.06 -6.45 -8.77
CA SER A 116 0.71 -7.76 -9.08
C SER A 116 0.04 -8.61 -10.17
#